data_AF-A0A3B9ISR0-F1
#
_entry.id   AF-A0A3B9ISR0-F1
#
_cell.length_a   1.000
_cell.length_b   1.000
_cell.length_c   1.000
_cell.angle_alpha   90.00
_cell.angle_beta   90.00
_cell.angle_gamma   90.00
#
_symmetry.space_group_name_H-M   'P 1'
#
loop_
_entity.id
_entity.type
_entity.pdbx_description
1 polymer ?
#
loop_
_entity_poly.entity_id
_entity_poly.type
_entity_poly.pdbx_seq_one_letter_code
_entity_poly.pdbx_strand_id
1 'polypeptide(L)'
;EQAGLSVPLLSDELQARIRPLIPSYGATQNPVDITAQGLSAFDTVIEALADSTEADAVVIVAPLGSVGAVEAFSPEALKAAIAKAGKPVVFYSYTPPAPEVATLMAGLGTTIFTTLTGCAAALAHLVRYREALERQGRADPGPAAAPDGRAALAGLPAGACMLTEVQAKRLLATAGIPVTEEELATSADAAVAAAARLGGRVALKLMSPQLPHKTDAGAVLLNIEGEAAIRDGYARLTGPVAAALPGIDIHGVLVQRMAAPGIEMIAGVTVDPDFGPLVMVGAGGIFVEILKDVAVSPAPVDRAEALRMIGRLKSVALLEGARGRPRADIEALADLVVRLSDLALATADRVREIDVNPIFVRPDGVVAVDALARLAPAAAETPQPLAAAGE
;
A
#
# COMPACT_ATOMS: atom_id res chain seq x y z
N GLU A 1 24.51 21.55 10.01
CA GLU A 1 25.57 22.21 9.21
C GLU A 1 26.37 21.25 8.33
N GLN A 2 27.15 20.30 8.88
CA GLN A 2 27.97 19.38 8.06
C GLN A 2 27.17 18.57 7.00
N ALA A 3 25.90 18.26 7.28
CA ALA A 3 24.99 17.59 6.36
C ALA A 3 24.35 18.53 5.29
N GLY A 4 24.76 19.80 5.23
CA GLY A 4 24.18 20.82 4.34
C GLY A 4 22.93 21.51 4.88
N LEU A 5 22.52 21.21 6.12
CA LEU A 5 21.35 21.82 6.79
C LEU A 5 21.75 23.05 7.61
N SER A 6 20.88 24.05 7.65
CA SER A 6 21.00 25.24 8.50
C SER A 6 20.35 25.04 9.88
N VAL A 7 20.93 25.67 10.92
CA VAL A 7 20.33 25.77 12.25
C VAL A 7 20.04 27.25 12.50
N PRO A 8 18.80 27.72 12.25
CA PRO A 8 18.49 29.14 12.27
C PRO A 8 18.44 29.68 13.70
N LEU A 9 18.80 30.96 13.87
CA LEU A 9 18.42 31.71 15.06
C LEU A 9 16.93 32.04 14.98
N LEU A 10 16.19 31.80 16.06
CA LEU A 10 14.76 32.09 16.11
C LEU A 10 14.54 33.60 16.28
N SER A 11 13.53 34.14 15.61
CA SER A 11 13.15 35.55 15.72
C SER A 11 12.78 35.94 17.15
N ASP A 12 12.93 37.24 17.47
CA ASP A 12 12.51 37.77 18.77
C ASP A 12 11.00 37.55 19.02
N GLU A 13 10.19 37.54 17.96
CA GLU A 13 8.75 37.27 18.04
C GLU A 13 8.47 35.83 18.48
N LEU A 14 9.10 34.85 17.82
CA LEU A 14 8.95 33.44 18.20
C LEU A 14 9.50 33.17 19.59
N GLN A 15 10.66 33.76 19.92
CA GLN A 15 11.21 33.69 21.28
C GLN A 15 10.26 34.27 22.33
N ALA A 16 9.60 35.40 22.05
CA ALA A 16 8.62 36.00 22.95
C ALA A 16 7.37 35.12 23.15
N ARG A 17 6.93 34.40 22.10
CA ARG A 17 5.83 33.42 22.19
C ARG A 17 6.18 32.21 23.05
N ILE A 18 7.42 31.73 22.99
CA ILE A 18 7.89 30.55 23.74
C ILE A 18 8.21 30.89 25.20
N ARG A 19 8.74 32.09 25.46
CA ARG A 19 9.18 32.53 26.80
C ARG A 19 8.20 32.29 27.95
N PRO A 20 6.88 32.55 27.82
CA PRO A 20 5.94 32.28 28.91
C PRO A 20 5.67 30.79 29.15
N LEU A 21 6.08 29.91 28.23
CA LEU A 21 5.87 28.46 28.31
C LEU A 21 7.00 27.73 29.04
N ILE A 22 8.16 28.38 29.20
CA ILE A 22 9.36 27.76 29.79
C ILE A 22 9.80 28.51 31.06
N PRO A 23 10.53 27.87 31.99
CA PRO A 23 11.06 28.54 33.16
C PRO A 23 11.98 29.71 32.81
N SER A 24 12.12 30.67 33.72
CA SER A 24 12.91 31.90 33.50
C SER A 24 14.40 31.67 33.22
N TYR A 25 14.92 30.51 33.62
CA TYR A 25 16.29 30.08 33.38
C TYR A 25 16.45 29.22 32.11
N GLY A 26 15.35 28.88 31.43
CA GLY A 26 15.35 28.23 30.13
C GLY A 26 15.70 29.21 29.01
N ALA A 27 16.27 28.68 27.93
CA ALA A 27 16.65 29.46 26.75
C ALA A 27 15.56 29.37 25.67
N THR A 28 15.20 30.50 25.07
CA THR A 28 14.22 30.54 23.96
C THR A 28 14.88 30.60 22.58
N GLN A 29 16.20 30.77 22.52
CA GLN A 29 16.99 30.72 21.28
C GLN A 29 17.07 29.29 20.72
N ASN A 30 17.76 29.08 19.60
CA ASN A 30 18.03 27.72 19.09
C ASN A 30 19.36 27.19 19.66
N PRO A 31 19.38 26.12 20.46
CA PRO A 31 18.25 25.25 20.84
C PRO A 31 17.38 25.83 21.96
N VAL A 32 16.07 25.51 21.90
CA VAL A 32 15.10 25.89 22.94
C VAL A 32 15.29 24.95 24.13
N ASP A 33 15.65 25.50 25.29
CA ASP A 33 15.85 24.75 26.52
C ASP A 33 14.62 24.88 27.43
N ILE A 34 13.73 23.88 27.34
CA ILE A 34 12.47 23.81 28.10
C ILE A 34 12.72 23.41 29.56
N THR A 35 13.84 22.71 29.83
CA THR A 35 14.18 22.11 31.13
C THR A 35 13.13 21.11 31.66
N ALA A 36 13.46 20.34 32.70
CA ALA A 36 12.53 19.33 33.25
C ALA A 36 11.25 19.94 33.83
N GLN A 37 11.29 21.18 34.32
CA GLN A 37 10.11 21.86 34.90
C GLN A 37 9.14 22.39 33.84
N GLY A 38 9.55 22.50 32.58
CA GLY A 38 8.72 22.98 31.47
C GLY A 38 8.07 21.86 30.66
N LEU A 39 8.26 20.58 31.00
CA LEU A 39 7.77 19.44 30.21
C LEU A 39 6.25 19.44 29.99
N SER A 40 5.48 20.05 30.90
CA SER A 40 4.03 20.18 30.77
C SER A 40 3.57 21.09 29.62
N ALA A 41 4.47 21.93 29.08
CA ALA A 41 4.19 22.82 27.95
C ALA A 41 4.90 22.37 26.66
N PHE A 42 5.46 21.17 26.67
CA PHE A 42 6.34 20.68 25.61
C PHE A 42 5.65 20.56 24.26
N ASP A 43 4.42 20.05 24.25
CA ASP A 43 3.53 19.99 23.08
C ASP A 43 3.29 21.38 22.48
N THR A 44 3.00 22.38 23.33
CA THR A 44 2.73 23.76 22.91
C THR A 44 3.98 24.41 22.32
N VAL A 45 5.17 24.08 22.83
CA VAL A 45 6.44 24.55 22.26
C VAL A 45 6.70 23.90 20.90
N ILE A 46 6.46 22.59 20.74
CA ILE A 46 6.53 21.92 19.43
C ILE A 46 5.59 22.60 18.44
N GLU A 47 4.34 22.83 18.83
CA GLU A 47 3.35 23.50 17.99
C GLU A 47 3.82 24.91 17.60
N ALA A 48 4.37 25.70 18.52
CA ALA A 48 4.87 27.04 18.20
C ALA A 48 6.02 27.01 17.18
N LEU A 49 6.96 26.07 17.31
CA LEU A 49 8.06 25.86 16.37
C LEU A 49 7.55 25.33 15.02
N ALA A 50 6.55 24.44 15.06
CA ALA A 50 5.93 23.84 13.88
C ALA A 50 5.05 24.84 13.09
N ASP A 51 4.40 25.78 13.75
CA ASP A 51 3.62 26.81 13.07
C ASP A 51 4.52 27.92 12.48
N SER A 52 5.80 27.99 12.90
CA SER A 52 6.74 28.97 12.35
C SER A 52 7.21 28.60 10.95
N THR A 53 7.41 29.60 10.09
CA THR A 53 8.09 29.44 8.79
C THR A 53 9.62 29.47 8.91
N GLU A 54 10.14 29.61 10.13
CA GLU A 54 11.57 29.74 10.41
C GLU A 54 12.28 28.38 10.51
N ALA A 55 11.54 27.30 10.71
CA ALA A 55 12.07 25.95 10.84
C ALA A 55 11.31 24.96 9.95
N ASP A 56 12.02 24.25 9.08
CA ASP A 56 11.43 23.20 8.22
C ASP A 56 11.31 21.85 8.93
N ALA A 57 11.97 21.68 10.08
CA ALA A 57 11.91 20.49 10.91
C ALA A 57 12.24 20.83 12.37
N VAL A 58 11.72 20.03 13.30
CA VAL A 58 12.00 20.14 14.74
C VAL A 58 12.77 18.90 15.19
N VAL A 59 13.95 19.12 15.77
CA VAL A 59 14.78 18.05 16.37
C VAL A 59 14.73 18.20 17.88
N ILE A 60 14.14 17.22 18.55
CA ILE A 60 14.04 17.19 20.01
C ILE A 60 15.21 16.38 20.55
N VAL A 61 15.93 16.95 21.50
CA VAL A 61 17.04 16.29 22.20
C VAL A 61 16.58 15.93 23.61
N ALA A 62 16.46 14.64 23.92
CA ALA A 62 15.94 14.18 25.21
C ALA A 62 16.52 12.82 25.65
N PRO A 63 16.66 12.53 26.96
CA PRO A 63 17.15 11.25 27.45
C PRO A 63 16.06 10.17 27.43
N LEU A 64 15.72 9.66 26.24
CA LEU A 64 14.65 8.68 26.04
C LEU A 64 15.14 7.23 26.23
N GLY A 65 15.81 6.96 27.36
CA GLY A 65 16.35 5.63 27.68
C GLY A 65 15.30 4.58 28.05
N SER A 66 14.11 5.00 28.48
CA SER A 66 13.05 4.12 29.00
C SER A 66 11.65 4.60 28.60
N VAL A 67 10.66 3.73 28.71
CA VAL A 67 9.24 4.07 28.48
C VAL A 67 8.79 5.22 29.39
N GLY A 68 9.16 5.19 30.69
CA GLY A 68 8.82 6.26 31.63
C GLY A 68 9.41 7.63 31.24
N ALA A 69 10.54 7.66 30.53
CA ALA A 69 11.08 8.91 30.00
C ALA A 69 10.22 9.48 28.86
N VAL A 70 9.58 8.63 28.05
CA VAL A 70 8.61 9.04 27.04
C VAL A 70 7.29 9.46 27.69
N GLU A 71 6.84 8.74 28.72
CA GLU A 71 5.61 9.07 29.46
C GLU A 71 5.65 10.46 30.10
N ALA A 72 6.83 10.93 30.50
CA ALA A 72 7.03 12.29 31.01
C ALA A 72 6.65 13.40 30.00
N PHE A 73 6.56 13.09 28.70
CA PHE A 73 6.12 14.00 27.65
C PHE A 73 4.61 13.95 27.37
N SER A 74 3.84 13.10 28.07
CA SER A 74 2.45 12.77 27.73
C SER A 74 2.33 12.26 26.28
N PRO A 75 2.38 10.93 26.06
CA PRO A 75 2.36 10.35 24.72
C PRO A 75 1.18 10.82 23.85
N GLU A 76 0.00 11.00 24.45
CA GLU A 76 -1.19 11.49 23.76
C GLU A 76 -1.02 12.94 23.25
N ALA A 77 -0.50 13.83 24.10
CA ALA A 77 -0.23 15.22 23.73
C ALA A 77 0.86 15.31 22.67
N LEU A 78 1.93 14.53 22.84
CA LEU A 78 3.02 14.46 21.88
C LEU A 78 2.53 13.98 20.50
N LYS A 79 1.70 12.93 20.46
CA LYS A 79 1.11 12.41 19.22
C LYS A 79 0.25 13.46 18.52
N ALA A 80 -0.57 14.19 19.27
CA ALA A 80 -1.41 15.26 18.73
C ALA A 80 -0.56 16.40 18.14
N ALA A 81 0.49 16.83 18.86
CA ALA A 81 1.39 17.87 18.40
C ALA A 81 2.17 17.46 17.13
N ILE A 82 2.69 16.23 17.07
CA ILE A 82 3.37 15.68 15.89
C ILE A 82 2.41 15.64 14.68
N ALA A 83 1.18 15.15 14.88
CA ALA A 83 0.20 15.06 13.79
C ALA A 83 -0.20 16.45 13.25
N LYS A 84 -0.27 17.45 14.13
CA LYS A 84 -0.61 18.84 13.76
C LYS A 84 0.57 19.58 13.11
N ALA A 85 1.81 19.22 13.42
CA ALA A 85 2.99 19.98 13.05
C ALA A 85 3.17 20.19 11.54
N GLY A 86 2.68 19.26 10.70
CA GLY A 86 2.78 19.34 9.24
C GLY A 86 4.22 19.34 8.69
N LYS A 87 5.22 19.17 9.55
CA LYS A 87 6.65 19.13 9.25
C LYS A 87 7.33 18.03 10.07
N PRO A 88 8.51 17.53 9.69
CA PRO A 88 9.20 16.50 10.45
C PRO A 88 9.51 16.93 11.88
N VAL A 89 8.94 16.21 12.86
CA VAL A 89 9.30 16.28 14.27
C VAL A 89 10.01 14.97 14.61
N VAL A 90 11.30 15.03 14.94
CA VAL A 90 12.13 13.84 15.19
C VAL A 90 12.88 13.97 16.50
N PHE A 91 13.21 12.82 17.10
CA PHE A 91 13.91 12.77 18.36
C PHE A 91 15.34 12.29 18.19
N TYR A 92 16.25 12.89 18.93
CA TYR A 92 17.58 12.36 19.20
C TYR A 92 17.69 12.06 20.69
N SER A 93 18.02 10.82 21.02
CA SER A 93 18.35 10.43 22.39
C SER A 93 19.85 10.25 22.58
N TYR A 94 20.39 10.99 23.53
CA TYR A 94 21.77 10.83 23.99
C TYR A 94 21.93 9.67 25.00
N THR A 95 20.82 9.06 25.41
CA THR A 95 20.80 7.80 26.17
C THR A 95 20.31 6.68 25.25
N PRO A 96 20.99 5.52 25.18
CA PRO A 96 20.51 4.39 24.39
C PRO A 96 19.07 4.00 24.78
N PRO A 97 18.10 4.03 23.84
CA PRO A 97 16.72 3.67 24.13
C PRO A 97 16.56 2.16 24.30
N ALA A 98 15.73 1.75 25.25
CA ALA A 98 15.24 0.36 25.29
C ALA A 98 14.44 0.02 24.01
N PRO A 99 14.41 -1.25 23.55
CA PRO A 99 13.70 -1.63 22.32
C PRO A 99 12.23 -1.19 22.28
N GLU A 100 11.54 -1.20 23.42
CA GLU A 100 10.13 -0.82 23.56
C GLU A 100 9.89 0.66 23.26
N VAL A 101 10.91 1.51 23.49
CA VAL A 101 10.84 2.95 23.18
C VAL A 101 10.71 3.18 21.68
N ALA A 102 11.42 2.42 20.84
CA ALA A 102 11.33 2.57 19.40
C ALA A 102 9.91 2.29 18.88
N THR A 103 9.29 1.22 19.38
CA THR A 103 7.89 0.87 19.07
C THR A 103 6.91 1.94 19.55
N LEU A 104 7.11 2.46 20.76
CA LEU A 104 6.29 3.54 21.30
C LEU A 104 6.38 4.79 20.42
N MET A 105 7.60 5.26 20.11
CA MET A 105 7.83 6.45 19.29
C MET A 105 7.22 6.30 17.89
N ALA A 106 7.34 5.13 17.26
CA ALA A 106 6.68 4.83 15.99
C ALA A 106 5.15 4.95 16.10
N GLY A 107 4.55 4.47 17.19
CA GLY A 107 3.11 4.63 17.48
C GLY A 107 2.64 6.08 17.69
N LEU A 108 3.57 6.99 18.01
CA LEU A 108 3.33 8.43 18.10
C LEU A 108 3.49 9.15 16.76
N GLY A 109 3.92 8.45 15.70
CA GLY A 109 4.13 9.02 14.36
C GLY A 109 5.48 9.72 14.20
N THR A 110 6.48 9.36 14.99
CA THR A 110 7.83 9.94 14.91
C THR A 110 8.91 8.85 14.98
N THR A 111 10.17 9.25 14.85
CA THR A 111 11.34 8.37 14.94
C THR A 111 12.34 8.90 15.96
N ILE A 112 13.12 7.97 16.51
CA ILE A 112 14.18 8.24 17.49
C ILE A 112 15.54 7.83 16.93
N PHE A 113 16.46 8.78 16.90
CA PHE A 113 17.84 8.59 16.50
C PHE A 113 18.73 8.44 17.73
N THR A 114 19.74 7.57 17.63
CA THR A 114 20.78 7.39 18.66
C THR A 114 22.05 8.18 18.37
N THR A 115 22.10 8.89 17.23
CA THR A 115 23.18 9.81 16.86
C THR A 115 22.62 11.08 16.23
N LEU A 116 23.17 12.25 16.59
CA LEU A 116 22.81 13.51 15.94
C LEU A 116 23.20 13.52 14.45
N THR A 117 24.33 12.90 14.11
CA THR A 117 24.78 12.77 12.72
C THR A 117 23.80 11.96 11.87
N GLY A 118 23.26 10.86 12.42
CA GLY A 118 22.23 10.06 11.75
C GLY A 118 20.93 10.83 11.55
N CYS A 119 20.50 11.58 12.58
CA CYS A 119 19.35 12.48 12.49
C CYS A 119 19.53 13.54 11.38
N ALA A 120 20.66 14.24 11.38
CA ALA A 120 20.96 15.24 10.36
C ALA A 120 21.07 14.64 8.95
N ALA A 121 21.66 13.44 8.81
CA ALA A 121 21.74 12.74 7.54
C ALA A 121 20.34 12.37 7.01
N ALA A 122 19.46 11.86 7.86
CA ALA A 122 18.09 11.52 7.49
C ALA A 122 17.31 12.75 7.00
N LEU A 123 17.37 13.86 7.74
CA LEU A 123 16.76 15.13 7.31
C LEU A 123 17.34 15.64 5.98
N ALA A 124 18.66 15.54 5.78
CA ALA A 124 19.29 15.91 4.50
C ALA A 124 18.86 14.99 3.34
N HIS A 125 18.56 13.72 3.59
CA HIS A 125 17.98 12.83 2.60
C HIS A 125 16.54 13.20 2.25
N LEU A 126 15.72 13.63 3.22
CA LEU A 126 14.37 14.14 2.96
C LEU A 126 14.40 15.38 2.05
N VAL A 127 15.30 16.32 2.31
CA VAL A 127 15.48 17.51 1.46
C VAL A 127 15.89 17.11 0.04
N ARG A 128 16.95 16.30 -0.10
CA ARG A 128 17.41 15.84 -1.43
C ARG A 128 16.34 15.06 -2.20
N TYR A 129 15.52 14.30 -1.48
CA TYR A 129 14.39 13.60 -2.07
C TYR A 129 13.36 14.60 -2.60
N ARG A 130 12.95 15.58 -1.80
CA ARG A 130 12.01 16.63 -2.21
C ARG A 130 12.53 17.43 -3.42
N GLU A 131 13.80 17.84 -3.40
CA GLU A 131 14.42 18.52 -4.53
C GLU A 131 14.47 17.65 -5.80
N ALA A 132 14.64 16.34 -5.64
CA ALA A 132 14.58 15.40 -6.77
C ALA A 132 13.16 15.30 -7.34
N LEU A 133 12.13 15.31 -6.50
CA LEU A 133 10.73 15.36 -6.92
C LEU A 133 10.43 16.67 -7.67
N GLU A 134 10.84 17.81 -7.12
CA GLU A 134 10.59 19.14 -7.71
C GLU A 134 11.31 19.32 -9.06
N ARG A 135 12.56 18.88 -9.18
CA ARG A 135 13.29 18.88 -10.47
C ARG A 135 12.61 18.04 -11.54
N GLN A 136 11.84 17.03 -11.12
CA GLN A 136 11.04 16.20 -12.01
C GLN A 136 9.66 16.80 -12.30
N GLY A 137 9.34 17.98 -11.76
CA GLY A 137 8.03 18.62 -11.89
C GLY A 137 6.92 17.88 -11.15
N ARG A 138 7.26 17.05 -10.17
CA ARG A 138 6.29 16.26 -9.40
C ARG A 138 5.62 17.17 -8.36
N ALA A 139 4.29 17.26 -8.42
CA ALA A 139 3.51 17.71 -7.28
C ALA A 139 3.57 16.64 -6.18
N ASP A 140 3.31 17.02 -4.93
CA ASP A 140 3.06 16.04 -3.89
C ASP A 140 1.81 15.24 -4.31
N PRO A 141 1.90 13.93 -4.54
CA PRO A 141 0.73 13.13 -4.83
C PRO A 141 -0.06 13.02 -3.52
N GLY A 142 -0.80 14.07 -3.18
CA GLY A 142 -1.78 14.00 -2.12
C GLY A 142 -2.75 12.85 -2.46
N PRO A 143 -3.24 12.11 -1.46
CA PRO A 143 -4.16 11.02 -1.71
C PRO A 143 -5.36 11.55 -2.49
N ALA A 144 -5.62 10.96 -3.66
CA ALA A 144 -6.87 11.18 -4.37
C ALA A 144 -8.04 10.73 -3.46
N ALA A 145 -9.27 11.17 -3.77
CA ALA A 145 -10.45 10.72 -3.03
C ALA A 145 -10.45 9.19 -2.94
N ALA A 146 -10.28 8.65 -1.73
CA ALA A 146 -10.04 7.22 -1.51
C ALA A 146 -11.20 6.41 -2.12
N PRO A 147 -10.91 5.42 -3.00
CA PRO A 147 -11.96 4.53 -3.49
C PRO A 147 -12.61 3.79 -2.33
N ASP A 148 -13.92 3.50 -2.44
CA ASP A 148 -14.68 2.75 -1.43
C ASP A 148 -14.37 1.23 -1.48
N GLY A 149 -13.08 0.89 -1.39
CA GLY A 149 -12.61 -0.49 -1.31
C GLY A 149 -13.03 -1.17 -0.01
N ARG A 150 -13.38 -0.40 1.03
CA ARG A 150 -13.83 -0.94 2.33
C ARG A 150 -15.17 -1.65 2.22
N ALA A 151 -16.11 -1.14 1.41
CA ALA A 151 -17.37 -1.81 1.16
C ALA A 151 -17.18 -3.19 0.51
N ALA A 152 -16.25 -3.33 -0.44
CA ALA A 152 -15.95 -4.62 -1.09
C ALA A 152 -15.33 -5.66 -0.13
N LEU A 153 -14.72 -5.20 0.95
CA LEU A 153 -14.16 -6.06 2.00
C LEU A 153 -15.15 -6.32 3.15
N ALA A 154 -16.36 -5.74 3.11
CA ALA A 154 -17.38 -5.97 4.12
C ALA A 154 -17.97 -7.39 3.97
N GLY A 155 -18.28 -8.04 5.09
CA GLY A 155 -18.91 -9.37 5.09
C GLY A 155 -17.97 -10.56 4.81
N LEU A 156 -16.66 -10.33 4.77
CA LEU A 156 -15.69 -11.43 4.72
C LEU A 156 -15.72 -12.22 6.04
N PRO A 157 -15.59 -13.57 6.00
CA PRO A 157 -15.54 -14.38 7.21
C PRO A 157 -14.44 -13.93 8.16
N ALA A 158 -14.70 -14.01 9.46
CA ALA A 158 -13.67 -13.78 10.48
C ALA A 158 -12.51 -14.76 10.26
N GLY A 159 -11.27 -14.25 10.23
CA GLY A 159 -10.07 -15.05 10.00
C GLY A 159 -9.77 -15.37 8.52
N ALA A 160 -10.51 -14.82 7.56
CA ALA A 160 -10.14 -14.93 6.15
C ALA A 160 -8.73 -14.35 5.91
N CYS A 161 -7.84 -15.15 5.31
CA CYS A 161 -6.47 -14.75 5.00
C CYS A 161 -6.27 -14.44 3.51
N MET A 162 -7.19 -14.86 2.64
CA MET A 162 -7.14 -14.71 1.19
C MET A 162 -8.53 -14.38 0.64
N LEU A 163 -8.57 -13.54 -0.40
CA LEU A 163 -9.76 -13.35 -1.23
C LEU A 163 -9.81 -14.40 -2.35
N THR A 164 -11.02 -14.83 -2.72
CA THR A 164 -11.23 -15.54 -3.99
C THR A 164 -11.02 -14.59 -5.17
N GLU A 165 -10.80 -15.13 -6.37
CA GLU A 165 -10.63 -14.31 -7.59
C GLU A 165 -11.82 -13.36 -7.82
N VAL A 166 -13.05 -13.83 -7.58
CA VAL A 166 -14.26 -12.99 -7.69
C VAL A 166 -14.23 -11.84 -6.69
N GLN A 167 -13.81 -12.10 -5.46
CA GLN A 167 -13.72 -11.07 -4.41
C GLN A 167 -12.59 -10.07 -4.72
N ALA A 168 -11.43 -10.55 -5.18
CA ALA A 168 -10.31 -9.71 -5.57
C ALA A 168 -10.68 -8.81 -6.77
N LYS A 169 -11.33 -9.35 -7.80
CA LYS A 169 -11.80 -8.55 -8.94
C LYS A 169 -12.88 -7.54 -8.57
N ARG A 170 -13.80 -7.89 -7.66
CA ARG A 170 -14.77 -6.91 -7.10
C ARG A 170 -14.06 -5.78 -6.38
N LEU A 171 -13.02 -6.07 -5.61
CA LEU A 171 -12.19 -5.06 -4.96
C LEU A 171 -11.53 -4.14 -6.00
N LEU A 172 -10.89 -4.69 -7.03
CA LEU A 172 -10.31 -3.90 -8.14
C LEU A 172 -11.36 -3.02 -8.84
N ALA A 173 -12.56 -3.57 -9.10
CA ALA A 173 -13.65 -2.83 -9.74
C ALA A 173 -14.12 -1.61 -8.94
N THR A 174 -14.03 -1.63 -7.59
CA THR A 174 -14.34 -0.44 -6.77
C THR A 174 -13.41 0.74 -7.01
N ALA A 175 -12.18 0.48 -7.46
CA ALA A 175 -11.22 1.50 -7.87
C ALA A 175 -11.39 1.91 -9.35
N GLY A 176 -12.35 1.32 -10.06
CA GLY A 176 -12.55 1.53 -11.50
C GLY A 176 -11.54 0.81 -12.38
N ILE A 177 -10.83 -0.19 -11.84
CA ILE A 177 -9.91 -1.03 -12.64
C ILE A 177 -10.74 -1.98 -13.51
N PRO A 178 -10.57 -1.99 -14.85
CA PRO A 178 -11.32 -2.91 -15.71
C PRO A 178 -10.95 -4.36 -15.45
N VAL A 179 -11.95 -5.20 -15.18
CA VAL A 179 -11.81 -6.65 -14.95
C VAL A 179 -12.65 -7.41 -15.97
N THR A 180 -12.32 -8.68 -16.22
CA THR A 180 -13.13 -9.54 -17.09
C THR A 180 -14.53 -9.79 -16.52
N GLU A 181 -15.53 -9.83 -17.40
CA GLU A 181 -16.89 -10.26 -17.05
C GLU A 181 -16.92 -11.76 -16.72
N GLU A 182 -17.55 -12.11 -15.60
CA GLU A 182 -17.57 -13.46 -15.07
C GLU A 182 -18.78 -13.73 -14.17
N GLU A 183 -19.14 -15.01 -14.05
CA GLU A 183 -20.22 -15.46 -13.19
C GLU A 183 -19.87 -16.80 -12.53
N LEU A 184 -20.12 -16.92 -11.22
CA LEU A 184 -19.93 -18.18 -10.50
C LEU A 184 -21.13 -19.10 -10.72
N ALA A 185 -20.88 -20.27 -11.30
CA ALA A 185 -21.87 -21.31 -11.51
C ALA A 185 -21.70 -22.45 -10.50
N THR A 186 -22.80 -22.83 -9.84
CA THR A 186 -22.86 -23.96 -8.89
C THR A 186 -23.47 -25.23 -9.50
N SER A 187 -23.82 -25.20 -10.79
CA SER A 187 -24.27 -26.35 -11.56
C SER A 187 -23.88 -26.22 -13.02
N ALA A 188 -23.89 -27.34 -13.76
CA ALA A 188 -23.64 -27.32 -15.20
C ALA A 188 -24.67 -26.49 -15.97
N ASP A 189 -25.95 -26.52 -15.56
CA ASP A 189 -27.01 -25.69 -16.15
C ASP A 189 -26.76 -24.20 -15.91
N ALA A 190 -26.34 -23.83 -14.70
CA ALA A 190 -25.97 -22.46 -14.39
C ALA A 190 -24.75 -22.01 -15.21
N ALA A 191 -23.77 -22.89 -15.44
CA ALA A 191 -22.59 -22.59 -16.23
C ALA A 191 -22.94 -22.33 -17.71
N VAL A 192 -23.84 -23.14 -18.28
CA VAL A 192 -24.35 -22.94 -19.64
C VAL A 192 -25.11 -21.62 -19.75
N ALA A 193 -25.98 -21.32 -18.78
CA ALA A 193 -26.74 -20.06 -18.76
C ALA A 193 -25.82 -18.83 -18.63
N ALA A 194 -24.79 -18.90 -17.79
CA ALA A 194 -23.79 -17.86 -17.64
C ALA A 194 -23.01 -17.63 -18.94
N ALA A 195 -22.52 -18.70 -19.58
CA ALA A 195 -21.80 -18.60 -20.84
C ALA A 195 -22.67 -18.00 -21.96
N ALA A 196 -23.96 -18.33 -22.01
CA ALA A 196 -24.90 -17.75 -22.96
C ALA A 196 -25.11 -16.24 -22.74
N ARG A 197 -25.12 -15.76 -21.49
CA ARG A 197 -25.18 -14.33 -21.16
C ARG A 197 -23.91 -13.58 -21.53
N LEU A 198 -22.75 -14.15 -21.20
CA LEU A 198 -21.44 -13.55 -21.46
C LEU A 198 -21.11 -13.47 -22.96
N GLY A 199 -21.55 -14.48 -23.73
CA GLY A 199 -21.36 -14.56 -25.17
C GLY A 199 -19.92 -14.87 -25.61
N GLY A 200 -19.80 -15.52 -26.77
CA GLY A 200 -18.50 -15.93 -27.32
C GLY A 200 -17.86 -17.10 -26.57
N ARG A 201 -16.52 -17.17 -26.63
CA ARG A 201 -15.73 -18.20 -25.92
C ARG A 201 -15.60 -17.86 -24.45
N VAL A 202 -15.68 -18.86 -23.58
CA VAL A 202 -15.50 -18.71 -22.13
C VAL A 202 -14.34 -19.55 -21.61
N ALA A 203 -13.78 -19.12 -20.49
CA ALA A 203 -12.95 -19.93 -19.61
C ALA A 203 -13.80 -20.48 -18.47
N LEU A 204 -13.52 -21.71 -18.06
CA LEU A 204 -14.08 -22.35 -16.89
C LEU A 204 -12.95 -22.53 -15.87
N LYS A 205 -13.07 -21.93 -14.70
CA LYS A 205 -12.06 -22.01 -13.62
C LYS A 205 -12.70 -22.60 -12.37
N LEU A 206 -12.12 -23.65 -11.79
CA LEU A 206 -12.60 -24.17 -10.51
C LEU A 206 -12.38 -23.10 -9.42
N MET A 207 -13.40 -22.83 -8.61
CA MET A 207 -13.33 -21.81 -7.57
C MET A 207 -13.17 -22.45 -6.20
N SER A 208 -12.04 -22.16 -5.54
CA SER A 208 -11.79 -22.54 -4.16
C SER A 208 -10.84 -21.53 -3.50
N PRO A 209 -11.12 -21.06 -2.27
CA PRO A 209 -10.18 -20.22 -1.50
C PRO A 209 -8.83 -20.91 -1.26
N GLN A 210 -8.82 -22.25 -1.22
CA GLN A 210 -7.61 -23.07 -1.01
C GLN A 210 -6.84 -23.34 -2.31
N LEU A 211 -7.30 -22.81 -3.45
CA LEU A 211 -6.68 -23.00 -4.76
C LEU A 211 -6.34 -21.65 -5.42
N PRO A 212 -5.33 -20.91 -4.92
CA PRO A 212 -4.92 -19.64 -5.52
C PRO A 212 -4.28 -19.84 -6.90
N HIS A 213 -3.43 -20.87 -7.09
CA HIS A 213 -2.75 -21.18 -8.36
C HIS A 213 -3.48 -22.29 -9.15
N LYS A 214 -4.57 -21.91 -9.82
CA LYS A 214 -5.48 -22.85 -10.52
C LYS A 214 -4.86 -23.55 -11.74
N THR A 215 -3.99 -22.85 -12.47
CA THR A 215 -3.39 -23.35 -13.72
C THR A 215 -2.59 -24.63 -13.49
N ASP A 216 -1.76 -24.66 -12.45
CA ASP A 216 -0.86 -25.78 -12.15
C ASP A 216 -1.62 -27.05 -11.71
N ALA A 217 -2.80 -26.87 -11.13
CA ALA A 217 -3.69 -27.96 -10.75
C ALA A 217 -4.57 -28.47 -11.90
N GLY A 218 -4.41 -27.94 -13.11
CA GLY A 218 -5.28 -28.26 -14.25
C GLY A 218 -6.73 -27.80 -14.04
N ALA A 219 -6.94 -26.83 -13.13
CA ALA A 219 -8.25 -26.36 -12.70
C ALA A 219 -8.79 -25.19 -13.54
N VAL A 220 -8.23 -25.00 -14.74
CA VAL A 220 -8.61 -23.98 -15.72
C VAL A 220 -8.79 -24.63 -17.09
N LEU A 221 -9.94 -24.40 -17.72
CA LEU A 221 -10.22 -24.78 -19.10
C LEU A 221 -10.49 -23.50 -19.91
N LEU A 222 -9.76 -23.29 -21.00
CA LEU A 222 -9.84 -22.06 -21.82
C LEU A 222 -10.54 -22.33 -23.15
N ASN A 223 -11.03 -21.26 -23.79
CA ASN A 223 -11.60 -21.28 -25.15
C ASN A 223 -12.80 -22.23 -25.36
N ILE A 224 -13.59 -22.46 -24.31
CA ILE A 224 -14.77 -23.34 -24.34
C ILE A 224 -15.92 -22.63 -25.06
N GLU A 225 -16.59 -23.35 -25.94
CA GLU A 225 -17.70 -22.84 -26.75
C GLU A 225 -18.73 -23.96 -26.98
N GLY A 226 -20.01 -23.60 -26.87
CA GLY A 226 -21.12 -24.53 -27.06
C GLY A 226 -21.54 -25.26 -25.79
N GLU A 227 -22.84 -25.50 -25.66
CA GLU A 227 -23.46 -26.08 -24.45
C GLU A 227 -22.82 -27.41 -24.03
N ALA A 228 -22.63 -28.34 -24.98
CA ALA A 228 -22.07 -29.65 -24.69
C ALA A 228 -20.64 -29.56 -24.11
N ALA A 229 -19.79 -28.70 -24.67
CA ALA A 229 -18.42 -28.50 -24.19
C ALA A 229 -18.38 -27.83 -22.81
N ILE A 230 -19.32 -26.91 -22.52
CA ILE A 230 -19.44 -26.28 -21.20
C ILE A 230 -19.84 -27.31 -20.13
N ARG A 231 -20.82 -28.17 -20.43
CA ARG A 231 -21.25 -29.24 -19.52
C ARG A 231 -20.14 -30.24 -19.23
N ASP A 232 -19.42 -30.67 -20.27
CA ASP A 232 -18.28 -31.56 -20.15
C ASP A 232 -17.15 -30.92 -19.33
N GLY A 233 -16.81 -29.66 -19.64
CA GLY A 233 -15.80 -28.91 -18.89
C GLY A 233 -16.16 -28.73 -17.42
N TYR A 234 -17.42 -28.43 -17.11
CA TYR A 234 -17.91 -28.35 -15.73
C TYR A 234 -17.73 -29.70 -15.01
N ALA A 235 -18.21 -30.80 -15.60
CA ALA A 235 -18.10 -32.14 -15.02
C ALA A 235 -16.64 -32.57 -14.79
N ARG A 236 -15.74 -32.21 -15.73
CA ARG A 236 -14.30 -32.47 -15.59
C ARG A 236 -13.68 -31.73 -14.41
N LEU A 237 -14.04 -30.46 -14.21
CA LEU A 237 -13.52 -29.63 -13.13
C LEU A 237 -14.06 -30.08 -11.77
N THR A 238 -15.37 -30.31 -11.65
CA THR A 238 -16.00 -30.68 -10.36
C THR A 238 -15.89 -32.16 -10.02
N GLY A 239 -15.45 -33.01 -10.95
CA GLY A 239 -15.27 -34.45 -10.75
C GLY A 239 -13.80 -34.82 -10.63
N PRO A 240 -13.12 -35.26 -11.72
CA PRO A 240 -11.74 -35.72 -11.70
C PRO A 240 -10.73 -34.73 -11.09
N VAL A 241 -10.82 -33.45 -11.45
CA VAL A 241 -9.87 -32.42 -10.96
C VAL A 241 -10.10 -32.17 -9.47
N ALA A 242 -11.35 -32.00 -9.05
CA ALA A 242 -11.73 -31.90 -7.64
C ALA A 242 -11.26 -33.10 -6.81
N ALA A 243 -11.43 -34.32 -7.32
CA ALA A 243 -11.02 -35.55 -6.64
C ALA A 243 -9.49 -35.66 -6.47
N ALA A 244 -8.72 -35.05 -7.37
CA ALA A 244 -7.25 -34.97 -7.28
C ALA A 244 -6.76 -33.93 -6.27
N LEU A 245 -7.66 -33.11 -5.70
CA LEU A 245 -7.35 -32.05 -4.74
C LEU A 245 -8.06 -32.32 -3.40
N PRO A 246 -7.59 -33.29 -2.59
CA PRO A 246 -8.26 -33.64 -1.34
C PRO A 246 -8.23 -32.48 -0.34
N GLY A 247 -9.37 -32.20 0.30
CA GLY A 247 -9.47 -31.23 1.39
C GLY A 247 -9.69 -29.77 0.97
N ILE A 248 -9.94 -29.50 -0.32
CA ILE A 248 -10.34 -28.15 -0.76
C ILE A 248 -11.87 -28.00 -0.74
N ASP A 249 -12.34 -26.81 -0.34
CA ASP A 249 -13.76 -26.46 -0.41
C ASP A 249 -14.05 -25.83 -1.79
N ILE A 250 -14.91 -26.47 -2.58
CA ILE A 250 -15.21 -26.07 -3.95
C ILE A 250 -16.51 -25.28 -3.94
N HIS A 251 -16.41 -24.00 -4.28
CA HIS A 251 -17.55 -23.09 -4.32
C HIS A 251 -18.32 -23.15 -5.65
N GLY A 252 -17.72 -23.74 -6.68
CA GLY A 252 -18.30 -23.92 -8.00
C GLY A 252 -17.28 -23.74 -9.11
N VAL A 253 -17.77 -23.39 -10.30
CA VAL A 253 -16.94 -23.07 -11.47
C VAL A 253 -17.22 -21.63 -11.88
N LEU A 254 -16.17 -20.81 -11.92
CA LEU A 254 -16.23 -19.47 -12.47
C LEU A 254 -16.25 -19.55 -14.00
N VAL A 255 -17.33 -19.06 -14.59
CA VAL A 255 -17.48 -18.91 -16.04
C VAL A 255 -17.07 -17.48 -16.39
N GLN A 256 -15.97 -17.33 -17.11
CA GLN A 256 -15.36 -16.03 -17.42
C GLN A 256 -15.30 -15.83 -18.93
N ARG A 257 -15.66 -14.64 -19.41
CA ARG A 257 -15.51 -14.31 -20.84
C ARG A 257 -14.04 -14.30 -21.23
N MET A 258 -13.69 -14.92 -22.36
CA MET A 258 -12.33 -14.83 -22.89
C MET A 258 -12.00 -13.39 -23.29
N ALA A 259 -11.02 -12.79 -22.63
CA ALA A 259 -10.49 -11.50 -23.04
C ALA A 259 -9.80 -11.62 -24.40
N ALA A 260 -9.92 -10.57 -25.23
CA ALA A 260 -9.15 -10.49 -26.47
C ALA A 260 -7.64 -10.47 -26.15
N PRO A 261 -6.80 -11.12 -26.98
CA PRO A 261 -5.37 -11.16 -26.72
C PRO A 261 -4.77 -9.76 -26.73
N GLY A 262 -3.85 -9.52 -25.80
CA GLY A 262 -3.09 -8.28 -25.70
C GLY A 262 -1.64 -8.57 -25.33
N ILE A 263 -0.90 -7.53 -25.00
CA ILE A 263 0.40 -7.68 -24.35
C ILE A 263 0.13 -8.00 -22.89
N GLU A 264 0.65 -9.13 -22.41
CA GLU A 264 0.50 -9.53 -21.02
C GLU A 264 1.42 -8.71 -20.13
N MET A 265 0.84 -8.12 -19.10
CA MET A 265 1.50 -7.34 -18.06
C MET A 265 1.08 -7.86 -16.70
N ILE A 266 1.83 -7.51 -15.67
CA ILE A 266 1.47 -7.72 -14.27
C ILE A 266 1.50 -6.39 -13.54
N ALA A 267 0.62 -6.25 -12.54
CA ALA A 267 0.73 -5.20 -11.55
C ALA A 267 0.40 -5.77 -10.18
N GLY A 268 1.00 -5.23 -9.14
CA GLY A 268 0.76 -5.73 -7.80
C GLY A 268 1.07 -4.69 -6.74
N VAL A 269 0.67 -5.03 -5.52
CA VAL A 269 0.86 -4.24 -4.32
C VAL A 269 1.34 -5.17 -3.23
N THR A 270 2.34 -4.74 -2.48
CA THR A 270 2.72 -5.35 -1.20
C THR A 270 2.81 -4.27 -0.14
N VAL A 271 2.18 -4.49 1.01
CA VAL A 271 2.32 -3.59 2.18
C VAL A 271 3.55 -4.01 2.95
N ASP A 272 4.63 -3.26 2.76
CA ASP A 272 5.88 -3.41 3.49
C ASP A 272 5.75 -2.84 4.92
N PRO A 273 6.36 -3.47 5.94
CA PRO A 273 6.28 -2.99 7.32
C PRO A 273 6.89 -1.59 7.54
N ASP A 274 7.93 -1.25 6.79
CA ASP A 274 8.70 0.00 6.96
C ASP A 274 8.27 1.06 5.95
N PHE A 275 8.00 0.66 4.71
CA PHE A 275 7.67 1.57 3.60
C PHE A 275 6.18 1.71 3.30
N GLY A 276 5.33 0.91 3.95
CA GLY A 276 3.90 0.87 3.63
C GLY A 276 3.64 0.26 2.25
N PRO A 277 2.56 0.66 1.55
CA PRO A 277 2.23 0.06 0.27
C PRO A 277 3.25 0.37 -0.82
N LEU A 278 3.81 -0.68 -1.42
CA LEU A 278 4.69 -0.63 -2.58
C LEU A 278 3.93 -1.16 -3.80
N VAL A 279 3.88 -0.36 -4.86
CA VAL A 279 3.23 -0.70 -6.12
C VAL A 279 4.27 -1.21 -7.11
N MET A 280 3.94 -2.29 -7.81
CA MET A 280 4.76 -2.93 -8.83
C MET A 280 4.03 -2.94 -10.17
N VAL A 281 4.76 -2.72 -11.26
CA VAL A 281 4.33 -3.05 -12.63
C VAL A 281 5.45 -3.79 -13.35
N GLY A 282 5.11 -4.74 -14.22
CA GLY A 282 6.11 -5.50 -14.97
C GLY A 282 5.53 -6.21 -16.20
N ALA A 283 6.43 -6.73 -17.03
CA ALA A 283 6.03 -7.61 -18.13
C ALA A 283 5.37 -8.88 -17.58
N GLY A 284 4.34 -9.39 -18.24
CA GLY A 284 3.67 -10.66 -17.90
C GLY A 284 4.17 -11.86 -18.71
N GLY A 285 3.54 -13.01 -18.46
CA GLY A 285 3.82 -14.29 -19.13
C GLY A 285 5.08 -15.01 -18.62
N ILE A 286 5.49 -16.06 -19.32
CA ILE A 286 6.61 -16.96 -18.92
C ILE A 286 7.96 -16.25 -18.70
N PHE A 287 8.09 -15.02 -19.18
CA PHE A 287 9.34 -14.26 -19.12
C PHE A 287 9.50 -13.46 -17.83
N VAL A 288 8.46 -13.31 -16.98
CA VAL A 288 8.55 -12.55 -15.71
C VAL A 288 9.64 -13.10 -14.81
N GLU A 289 9.58 -14.42 -14.53
CA GLU A 289 10.50 -15.09 -13.59
C GLU A 289 11.95 -15.06 -14.09
N ILE A 290 12.12 -15.08 -15.41
CA ILE A 290 13.44 -15.16 -16.07
C ILE A 290 14.07 -13.77 -16.22
N LEU A 291 13.30 -12.77 -16.66
CA LEU A 291 13.82 -11.43 -16.98
C LEU A 291 13.83 -10.47 -15.81
N LYS A 292 13.03 -10.75 -14.76
CA LYS A 292 12.80 -9.87 -13.60
C LYS A 292 12.55 -8.42 -14.04
N ASP A 293 11.73 -8.26 -15.07
CA ASP A 293 11.46 -6.97 -15.70
C ASP A 293 10.29 -6.27 -15.00
N VAL A 294 10.61 -5.68 -13.85
CA VAL A 294 9.65 -5.02 -12.96
C VAL A 294 10.16 -3.65 -12.54
N ALA A 295 9.22 -2.73 -12.31
CA ALA A 295 9.46 -1.44 -11.67
C ALA A 295 8.59 -1.33 -10.42
N VAL A 296 9.18 -0.83 -9.34
CA VAL A 296 8.53 -0.68 -8.02
C VAL A 296 8.61 0.78 -7.57
N SER A 297 7.56 1.26 -6.92
CA SER A 297 7.50 2.59 -6.32
C SER A 297 6.60 2.59 -5.08
N PRO A 298 6.93 3.36 -4.02
CA PRO A 298 6.02 3.53 -2.89
C PRO A 298 4.76 4.27 -3.32
N ALA A 299 3.62 3.89 -2.74
CA ALA A 299 2.38 4.64 -2.88
C ALA A 299 2.44 5.95 -2.05
N PRO A 300 1.74 7.02 -2.48
CA PRO A 300 0.93 7.12 -3.69
C PRO A 300 1.74 7.27 -4.97
N VAL A 301 1.31 6.56 -6.03
CA VAL A 301 1.82 6.65 -7.39
C VAL A 301 0.89 7.54 -8.21
N ASP A 302 1.38 8.71 -8.64
CA ASP A 302 0.68 9.54 -9.62
C ASP A 302 0.90 9.03 -11.05
N ARG A 303 0.18 9.64 -12.01
CA ARG A 303 0.25 9.30 -13.44
C ARG A 303 1.66 9.43 -14.01
N ALA A 304 2.42 10.44 -13.60
CA ALA A 304 3.76 10.67 -14.11
C ALA A 304 4.73 9.58 -13.62
N GLU A 305 4.64 9.20 -12.34
CA GLU A 305 5.39 8.10 -11.76
C GLU A 305 4.99 6.76 -12.39
N ALA A 306 3.70 6.50 -12.62
CA ALA A 306 3.24 5.29 -13.30
C ALA A 306 3.83 5.15 -14.71
N LEU A 307 3.77 6.23 -15.51
CA LEU A 307 4.41 6.26 -16.83
C LEU A 307 5.92 6.04 -16.76
N ARG A 308 6.59 6.58 -15.74
CA ARG A 308 8.02 6.39 -15.52
C ARG A 308 8.35 4.96 -15.07
N MET A 309 7.50 4.33 -14.27
CA MET A 309 7.63 2.91 -13.91
C MET A 309 7.55 2.05 -15.18
N ILE A 310 6.51 2.27 -16.01
CA ILE A 310 6.34 1.55 -17.27
C ILE A 310 7.51 1.81 -18.24
N GLY A 311 7.96 3.06 -18.36
CA GLY A 311 9.10 3.44 -19.20
C GLY A 311 10.45 2.86 -18.78
N ARG A 312 10.59 2.39 -17.53
CA ARG A 312 11.80 1.71 -17.03
C ARG A 312 11.83 0.22 -17.36
N LEU A 313 10.72 -0.35 -17.83
CA LEU A 313 10.67 -1.76 -18.21
C LEU A 313 11.50 -1.99 -19.46
N LYS A 314 12.33 -3.03 -19.44
CA LYS A 314 13.10 -3.49 -20.61
C LYS A 314 12.17 -3.88 -21.76
N SER A 315 10.97 -4.34 -21.44
CA SER A 315 9.91 -4.73 -22.36
C SER A 315 9.05 -3.58 -22.87
N VAL A 316 9.30 -2.33 -22.48
CA VAL A 316 8.45 -1.18 -22.90
C VAL A 316 8.28 -1.08 -24.42
N ALA A 317 9.31 -1.46 -25.19
CA ALA A 317 9.26 -1.50 -26.65
C ALA A 317 8.17 -2.42 -27.21
N LEU A 318 7.72 -3.43 -26.46
CA LEU A 318 6.57 -4.26 -26.85
C LEU A 318 5.28 -3.43 -26.81
N LEU A 319 5.11 -2.60 -25.78
CA LEU A 319 3.95 -1.72 -25.59
C LEU A 319 3.93 -0.58 -26.61
N GLU A 320 5.09 -0.08 -27.02
CA GLU A 320 5.22 0.98 -28.03
C GLU A 320 4.88 0.50 -29.46
N GLY A 321 4.81 -0.81 -29.66
CA GLY A 321 4.54 -1.46 -30.93
C GLY A 321 5.81 -2.09 -31.52
N ALA A 322 5.73 -3.39 -31.83
CA ALA A 322 6.83 -4.14 -32.42
C ALA A 322 6.32 -5.13 -33.47
N ARG A 323 7.10 -5.33 -34.54
CA ARG A 323 6.86 -6.35 -35.58
C ARG A 323 5.44 -6.31 -36.18
N GLY A 324 4.95 -5.12 -36.51
CA GLY A 324 3.63 -4.92 -37.14
C GLY A 324 2.45 -4.95 -36.16
N ARG A 325 2.69 -5.08 -34.85
CA ARG A 325 1.65 -4.89 -33.84
C ARG A 325 1.42 -3.41 -33.57
N PRO A 326 0.16 -2.97 -33.40
CA PRO A 326 -0.14 -1.60 -33.01
C PRO A 326 0.40 -1.28 -31.62
N ARG A 327 0.61 0.01 -31.35
CA ARG A 327 0.92 0.52 -30.02
C ARG A 327 -0.21 0.19 -29.06
N ALA A 328 0.14 -0.31 -27.88
CA ALA A 328 -0.79 -0.59 -26.80
C ALA A 328 -1.16 0.70 -26.05
N ASP A 329 -2.28 0.71 -25.34
CA ASP A 329 -2.71 1.84 -24.54
C ASP A 329 -1.92 1.92 -23.22
N ILE A 330 -0.73 2.51 -23.31
CA ILE A 330 0.17 2.75 -22.17
C ILE A 330 -0.49 3.66 -21.13
N GLU A 331 -1.38 4.55 -21.56
CA GLU A 331 -2.04 5.49 -20.67
C GLU A 331 -3.11 4.81 -19.82
N ALA A 332 -3.87 3.88 -20.41
CA ALA A 332 -4.78 3.03 -19.64
C ALA A 332 -4.04 2.12 -18.65
N LEU A 333 -2.83 1.62 -18.99
CA LEU A 333 -2.00 0.88 -18.04
C LEU A 333 -1.52 1.78 -16.89
N ALA A 334 -1.10 3.02 -17.19
CA ALA A 334 -0.70 3.97 -16.16
C ALA A 334 -1.87 4.33 -15.22
N ASP A 335 -3.07 4.56 -15.76
CA ASP A 335 -4.28 4.80 -14.97
C ASP A 335 -4.62 3.62 -14.05
N LEU A 336 -4.46 2.37 -14.52
CA LEU A 336 -4.61 1.17 -13.70
C LEU A 336 -3.62 1.16 -12.53
N VAL A 337 -2.33 1.48 -12.77
CA VAL A 337 -1.30 1.52 -11.71
C VAL A 337 -1.62 2.60 -10.67
N VAL A 338 -2.09 3.78 -11.08
CA VAL A 338 -2.53 4.85 -10.17
C VAL A 338 -3.71 4.37 -9.31
N ARG A 339 -4.75 3.81 -9.93
CA ARG A 339 -5.93 3.28 -9.21
C ARG A 339 -5.57 2.17 -8.23
N LEU A 340 -4.64 1.31 -8.62
CA LEU A 340 -4.15 0.23 -7.77
C LEU A 340 -3.38 0.80 -6.57
N SER A 341 -2.60 1.87 -6.76
CA SER A 341 -1.94 2.61 -5.70
C SER A 341 -2.93 3.23 -4.71
N ASP A 342 -3.97 3.89 -5.22
CA ASP A 342 -4.98 4.53 -4.37
C ASP A 342 -5.79 3.49 -3.57
N LEU A 343 -6.14 2.38 -4.22
CA LEU A 343 -6.79 1.23 -3.58
C LEU A 343 -5.92 0.63 -2.46
N ALA A 344 -4.62 0.50 -2.71
CA ALA A 344 -3.66 0.01 -1.73
C ALA A 344 -3.63 0.88 -0.47
N LEU A 345 -3.56 2.21 -0.65
CA LEU A 345 -3.58 3.16 0.47
C LEU A 345 -4.90 3.08 1.25
N ALA A 346 -6.03 3.00 0.54
CA ALA A 346 -7.35 2.94 1.15
C ALA A 346 -7.61 1.64 1.95
N THR A 347 -6.86 0.59 1.67
CA THR A 347 -7.07 -0.75 2.23
C THR A 347 -5.85 -1.34 2.95
N ALA A 348 -4.78 -0.55 3.17
CA ALA A 348 -3.51 -1.02 3.73
C ALA A 348 -3.61 -1.64 5.15
N ASP A 349 -4.67 -1.30 5.90
CA ASP A 349 -4.97 -1.88 7.20
C ASP A 349 -5.55 -3.30 7.11
N ARG A 350 -6.13 -3.67 5.96
CA ARG A 350 -6.84 -4.95 5.76
C ARG A 350 -6.27 -5.83 4.66
N VAL A 351 -5.61 -5.26 3.65
CA VAL A 351 -5.06 -5.97 2.50
C VAL A 351 -3.54 -5.82 2.53
N ARG A 352 -2.82 -6.95 2.52
CA ARG A 352 -1.36 -6.99 2.55
C ARG A 352 -0.73 -7.14 1.19
N GLU A 353 -1.44 -7.80 0.29
CA GLU A 353 -0.94 -8.12 -1.04
C GLU A 353 -2.10 -8.08 -2.03
N ILE A 354 -1.87 -7.49 -3.20
CA ILE A 354 -2.76 -7.61 -4.37
C ILE A 354 -1.86 -8.01 -5.54
N ASP A 355 -2.18 -9.10 -6.21
CA ASP A 355 -1.53 -9.53 -7.44
C ASP A 355 -2.56 -9.50 -8.57
N VAL A 356 -2.27 -8.77 -9.63
CA VAL A 356 -3.11 -8.65 -10.83
C VAL A 356 -2.34 -9.22 -12.00
N ASN A 357 -2.60 -10.49 -12.28
CA ASN A 357 -1.81 -11.27 -13.23
C ASN A 357 -2.64 -12.37 -13.91
N PRO A 358 -2.90 -12.30 -15.24
CA PRO A 358 -2.38 -11.31 -16.17
C PRO A 358 -3.29 -10.08 -16.31
N ILE A 359 -2.69 -8.97 -16.73
CA ILE A 359 -3.35 -7.80 -17.32
C ILE A 359 -3.09 -7.85 -18.82
N PHE A 360 -4.13 -7.77 -19.64
CA PHE A 360 -3.97 -7.62 -21.09
C PHE A 360 -4.07 -6.15 -21.48
N VAL A 361 -2.98 -5.65 -22.08
CA VAL A 361 -2.90 -4.29 -22.62
C VAL A 361 -3.08 -4.34 -24.13
N ARG A 362 -4.05 -3.58 -24.62
CA ARG A 362 -4.47 -3.54 -26.03
C ARG A 362 -4.51 -2.08 -26.50
N PRO A 363 -4.62 -1.83 -27.81
CA PRO A 363 -4.73 -0.45 -28.32
C PRO A 363 -5.99 0.29 -27.84
N ASP A 364 -7.01 -0.44 -27.40
CA ASP A 364 -8.30 0.06 -26.91
C ASP A 364 -8.42 0.06 -25.38
N GLY A 365 -7.32 -0.18 -24.65
CA GLY A 365 -7.28 -0.12 -23.19
C GLY A 365 -6.71 -1.37 -22.53
N VAL A 366 -7.03 -1.54 -21.24
CA VAL A 366 -6.54 -2.64 -20.40
C VAL A 366 -7.67 -3.47 -19.81
N VAL A 367 -7.39 -4.73 -19.49
CA VAL A 367 -8.29 -5.58 -18.71
C VAL A 367 -7.50 -6.52 -17.80
N ALA A 368 -7.83 -6.54 -16.52
CA ALA A 368 -7.33 -7.52 -15.55
C ALA A 368 -8.09 -8.84 -15.71
N VAL A 369 -7.34 -9.91 -16.01
CA VAL A 369 -7.88 -11.23 -16.37
C VAL A 369 -7.96 -12.16 -15.17
N ASP A 370 -7.07 -11.99 -14.20
CA ASP A 370 -7.04 -12.70 -12.93
C ASP A 370 -6.55 -11.75 -11.83
N ALA A 371 -6.94 -12.04 -10.59
CA ALA A 371 -6.49 -11.29 -9.43
C ALA A 371 -6.51 -12.16 -8.19
N LEU A 372 -5.51 -11.96 -7.34
CA LEU A 372 -5.41 -12.53 -6.00
C LEU A 372 -5.16 -11.41 -5.00
N ALA A 373 -5.70 -11.57 -3.79
CA ALA A 373 -5.41 -10.63 -2.72
C ALA A 373 -5.28 -11.36 -1.38
N ARG A 374 -4.24 -11.00 -0.62
CA ARG A 374 -3.99 -11.49 0.73
C ARG A 374 -4.45 -10.46 1.75
N LEU A 375 -5.16 -10.92 2.76
CA LEU A 375 -5.64 -10.08 3.84
C LEU A 375 -4.61 -10.02 4.98
N ALA A 376 -4.64 -8.92 5.72
CA ALA A 376 -3.94 -8.83 6.99
C ALA A 376 -4.55 -9.86 7.96
N PRO A 377 -3.74 -10.47 8.84
CA PRO A 377 -4.28 -11.24 9.96
C PRO A 377 -5.27 -10.36 10.72
N ALA A 378 -6.43 -10.92 11.09
CA ALA A 378 -7.35 -10.23 11.99
C ALA A 378 -6.55 -9.79 13.22
N ALA A 379 -6.57 -8.48 13.53
CA ALA A 379 -5.94 -8.00 14.74
C ALA A 379 -6.51 -8.81 15.91
N ALA A 380 -5.64 -9.51 16.65
CA ALA A 380 -6.04 -10.07 17.92
C ALA A 380 -6.57 -8.90 18.76
N GLU A 381 -7.80 -9.02 19.29
CA GLU A 381 -8.29 -8.07 20.28
C GLU A 381 -7.19 -7.88 21.30
N THR A 382 -6.66 -6.66 21.38
CA THR A 382 -5.65 -6.33 22.39
C THR A 382 -6.27 -6.69 23.73
N PRO A 383 -5.65 -7.54 24.56
CA PRO A 383 -6.22 -7.85 25.86
C PRO A 383 -6.45 -6.53 26.57
N GLN A 384 -7.70 -6.27 26.96
CA GLN A 384 -7.98 -5.17 27.87
C GLN A 384 -7.02 -5.33 29.06
N PRO A 385 -6.29 -4.27 29.46
CA PRO A 385 -5.45 -4.36 30.64
C PRO A 385 -6.34 -4.84 31.79
N LEU A 386 -5.93 -5.94 32.44
CA LEU A 386 -6.59 -6.44 33.63
C LEU A 386 -6.83 -5.25 34.56
N ALA A 387 -8.09 -4.93 34.82
CA ALA A 387 -8.44 -4.01 35.88
C ALA A 387 -7.72 -4.48 37.13
N ALA A 388 -6.84 -3.64 37.68
CA ALA A 388 -6.14 -3.91 38.91
C ALA A 388 -7.19 -4.25 39.97
N ALA A 389 -7.20 -5.50 40.42
CA ALA A 389 -7.93 -5.89 41.60
C ALA A 389 -7.35 -5.09 42.77
N GLY A 390 -8.18 -4.22 43.35
CA GLY A 390 -7.80 -3.44 44.52
C GLY A 390 -7.48 -4.36 45.70
N GLU A 391 -6.42 -3.99 46.42
CA GLU A 391 -6.28 -4.26 47.86
C GLU A 391 -6.83 -3.08 48.66
#